data_AF-A0A929NXA0-F1
#
_entry.id   AF-A0A929NXA0-F1
#
_cell.length_a   1.000
_cell.length_b   1.000
_cell.length_c   1.000
_cell.angle_alpha   90.00
_cell.angle_beta   90.00
_cell.angle_gamma   90.00
#
_symmetry.space_group_name_H-M   'P 1'
#
loop_
_entity.id
_entity.type
_entity.pdbx_description
1 polymer ?
#
loop_
_entity_poly.entity_id
_entity_poly.type
_entity_poly.pdbx_seq_one_letter_code
_entity_poly.pdbx_strand_id
1 'polypeptide(L)'
;SITCILFILLAFFTKQNTVTLPIALLLIELIFFQTEQVRVRGLQILIGLGLAIIAFWLVLDQNSAIQKFLFENIPFLQTVDNLTRETTSISRTAYLATQMSVLWIYISLFFWSGSSHIDYDNNILLVKSFFSDNENYHFMARLMDSEPIFALIGHLLILGLAVYGLRRFALISFAILFYYLAHTIESSILPIRDVIFEHRTYLPNLGLAILFGWLLVVQLPRWLKSQQVAIVAMILLLFLSSTTWSRNQMWRNPVELWQHNVEQSPNKLRGWIILGKHLIIRGKSEQKQGLIEKSRVTLNQSIDALNNAIVETKNPNGTKSLSVTTETALNLVVAYKSLGKYEKALKWINNSLMGKSNLRPFDHAKFLVNKGNIYFELGRKSKQGIGKYYKQAEESYRQALKVYPQNLKARINLAGILEILERPREAIQLYQQVLAINPSNAYVKKNLQRLQSKISN
;
A
#
# COMPACT_ATOMS: atom_id res chain seq x y z
N SER A 1 -37.78 -5.03 4.72
CA SER A 1 -37.40 -3.62 4.86
C SER A 1 -36.49 -3.34 6.07
N ILE A 2 -36.86 -3.71 7.30
CA ILE A 2 -36.03 -3.47 8.52
C ILE A 2 -34.70 -4.23 8.49
N THR A 3 -34.71 -5.51 8.11
CA THR A 3 -33.49 -6.34 8.04
C THR A 3 -32.46 -5.79 7.05
N CYS A 4 -32.92 -5.23 5.92
CA CYS A 4 -32.04 -4.61 4.92
C CYS A 4 -31.39 -3.34 5.49
N ILE A 5 -32.16 -2.49 6.17
CA ILE A 5 -31.65 -1.30 6.87
C ILE A 5 -30.63 -1.70 7.94
N LEU A 6 -30.92 -2.74 8.74
CA LEU A 6 -29.98 -3.26 9.73
C LEU A 6 -28.66 -3.72 9.09
N PHE A 7 -28.72 -4.47 7.99
CA PHE A 7 -27.51 -4.89 7.28
C PHE A 7 -26.76 -3.73 6.63
N ILE A 8 -27.45 -2.70 6.13
CA ILE A 8 -26.81 -1.47 5.64
C ILE A 8 -26.04 -0.78 6.77
N LEU A 9 -26.66 -0.65 7.96
CA LEU A 9 -26.01 -0.05 9.12
C LEU A 9 -24.79 -0.86 9.57
N LEU A 10 -24.93 -2.19 9.68
CA LEU A 10 -23.80 -3.05 10.02
C LEU A 10 -22.67 -2.95 8.99
N ALA A 11 -23.00 -2.94 7.69
CA ALA A 11 -22.02 -2.84 6.63
C ALA A 11 -21.30 -1.48 6.63
N PHE A 12 -22.00 -0.39 6.98
CA PHE A 12 -21.42 0.96 7.04
C PHE A 12 -20.24 1.05 8.03
N PHE A 13 -20.31 0.30 9.13
CA PHE A 13 -19.22 0.23 10.11
C PHE A 13 -18.07 -0.73 9.70
N THR A 14 -18.17 -1.39 8.54
CA THR A 14 -17.15 -2.33 8.05
C THR A 14 -16.35 -1.81 6.86
N LYS A 15 -17.01 -1.17 5.88
CA LYS A 15 -16.37 -0.68 4.66
C LYS A 15 -16.97 0.65 4.22
N GLN A 16 -16.10 1.56 3.79
CA GLN A 16 -16.50 2.87 3.26
C GLN A 16 -17.43 2.73 2.04
N ASN A 17 -17.20 1.72 1.18
CA ASN A 17 -17.97 1.49 -0.03
C ASN A 17 -19.47 1.28 0.18
N THR A 18 -19.87 0.91 1.40
CA THR A 18 -21.29 0.74 1.76
C THR A 18 -22.09 2.03 1.64
N VAL A 19 -21.46 3.21 1.64
CA VAL A 19 -22.14 4.50 1.34
C VAL A 19 -22.90 4.47 0.01
N THR A 20 -22.42 3.69 -0.97
CA THR A 20 -23.07 3.59 -2.29
C THR A 20 -24.33 2.73 -2.28
N LEU A 21 -24.53 1.89 -1.26
CA LEU A 21 -25.57 0.85 -1.26
C LEU A 21 -27.00 1.42 -1.32
N PRO A 22 -27.39 2.46 -0.55
CA PRO A 22 -28.71 3.06 -0.69
C PRO A 22 -28.97 3.62 -2.09
N ILE A 23 -27.94 4.24 -2.69
CA ILE A 23 -28.02 4.78 -4.05
C ILE A 23 -28.11 3.64 -5.08
N ALA A 24 -27.39 2.54 -4.86
CA ALA A 24 -27.45 1.36 -5.72
C ALA A 24 -28.84 0.70 -5.69
N LEU A 25 -29.46 0.61 -4.52
CA LEU A 25 -30.84 0.13 -4.38
C LEU A 25 -31.83 1.05 -5.08
N LEU A 26 -31.68 2.38 -4.92
CA LEU A 26 -32.49 3.35 -5.64
C LEU A 26 -32.29 3.25 -7.16
N LEU A 27 -31.06 3.01 -7.61
CA LEU A 27 -30.74 2.81 -9.03
C LEU A 27 -31.43 1.55 -9.58
N ILE A 28 -31.43 0.45 -8.82
CA ILE A 28 -32.16 -0.79 -9.17
C ILE A 28 -33.67 -0.51 -9.26
N GLU A 29 -34.24 0.14 -8.26
CA GLU A 29 -35.66 0.49 -8.21
C GLU A 29 -36.08 1.32 -9.44
N LEU A 30 -35.35 2.42 -9.70
CA LEU A 30 -35.61 3.30 -10.83
C LEU A 30 -35.51 2.59 -12.18
N ILE A 31 -34.47 1.78 -12.39
CA ILE A 31 -34.20 1.17 -13.69
C ILE A 31 -35.13 -0.01 -13.99
N PHE A 32 -35.44 -0.85 -13.01
CA PHE A 32 -36.16 -2.10 -13.28
C PHE A 32 -37.64 -2.09 -12.90
N PHE A 33 -38.04 -1.29 -11.90
CA PHE A 33 -39.38 -1.40 -11.31
C PHE A 33 -40.27 -0.17 -11.55
N GLN A 34 -39.67 0.98 -11.84
CA GLN A 34 -40.42 2.22 -12.05
C GLN A 34 -40.83 2.45 -13.50
N THR A 35 -41.89 3.26 -13.66
CA THR A 35 -42.39 3.71 -14.97
C THR A 35 -41.36 4.54 -15.71
N GLU A 36 -41.46 4.60 -17.03
CA GLU A 36 -40.48 5.30 -17.88
C GLU A 36 -40.28 6.76 -17.46
N GLN A 37 -41.38 7.48 -17.19
CA GLN A 37 -41.31 8.89 -16.82
C GLN A 37 -40.60 9.09 -15.48
N VAL A 38 -40.90 8.24 -14.48
CA VAL A 38 -40.28 8.30 -13.15
C VAL A 38 -38.80 7.90 -13.23
N ARG A 39 -38.48 6.85 -13.99
CA ARG A 39 -37.11 6.37 -14.22
C ARG A 39 -36.19 7.45 -14.77
N VAL A 40 -36.58 8.09 -15.88
CA VAL A 40 -35.73 9.09 -16.55
C VAL A 40 -35.55 10.33 -15.67
N ARG A 41 -36.65 10.85 -15.09
CA ARG A 41 -36.59 12.02 -14.21
C ARG A 41 -35.79 11.74 -12.94
N GLY A 42 -36.02 10.60 -12.29
CA GLY A 42 -35.29 10.20 -11.08
C GLY A 42 -33.79 10.11 -11.33
N LEU A 43 -33.37 9.52 -12.46
CA LEU A 43 -31.96 9.44 -12.80
C LEU A 43 -31.35 10.81 -13.15
N GLN A 44 -32.08 11.68 -13.87
CA GLN A 44 -31.64 13.05 -14.14
C GLN A 44 -31.42 13.84 -12.85
N ILE A 45 -32.29 13.67 -11.85
CA ILE A 45 -32.12 14.29 -10.52
C ILE A 45 -30.87 13.74 -9.83
N LEU A 46 -30.66 12.43 -9.81
CA LEU A 46 -29.48 11.82 -9.19
C LEU A 46 -28.18 12.30 -9.83
N ILE A 47 -28.12 12.30 -11.17
CA ILE A 47 -26.95 12.78 -11.91
C ILE A 47 -26.75 14.28 -11.67
N GLY A 48 -27.82 15.07 -11.70
CA GLY A 48 -27.78 16.51 -11.45
C GLY A 48 -27.26 16.86 -10.05
N LEU A 49 -27.70 16.13 -9.01
CA LEU A 49 -27.18 16.28 -7.65
C LEU A 49 -25.69 15.94 -7.57
N GLY A 50 -25.26 14.85 -8.20
CA GLY A 50 -23.85 14.47 -8.26
C GLY A 50 -22.99 15.54 -8.93
N LEU A 51 -23.43 16.05 -10.09
CA LEU A 51 -22.75 17.12 -10.83
C LEU A 51 -22.71 18.43 -10.02
N ALA A 52 -23.78 18.77 -9.31
CA ALA A 52 -23.83 19.95 -8.45
C ALA A 52 -22.81 19.87 -7.30
N ILE A 53 -22.67 18.69 -6.67
CA ILE A 53 -21.66 18.46 -5.63
C ILE A 53 -20.24 18.61 -6.21
N ILE A 54 -19.97 18.02 -7.36
CA ILE A 54 -18.66 18.14 -8.03
C ILE A 54 -18.38 19.60 -8.38
N ALA A 55 -19.33 20.29 -9.02
CA ALA A 55 -19.19 21.70 -9.40
C ALA A 55 -18.95 22.61 -8.18
N PHE A 56 -19.69 22.38 -7.08
CA PHE A 56 -19.49 23.10 -5.82
C PHE A 56 -18.04 22.99 -5.33
N TRP A 57 -17.48 21.77 -5.30
CA TRP A 57 -16.10 21.55 -4.87
C TRP A 57 -15.07 22.10 -5.84
N LEU A 58 -15.30 22.02 -7.15
CA LEU A 58 -14.41 22.62 -8.15
C LEU A 58 -14.33 24.15 -8.00
N VAL A 59 -15.47 24.81 -7.81
CA VAL A 59 -15.52 26.26 -7.57
C VAL A 59 -14.84 26.63 -6.25
N LEU A 60 -15.08 25.84 -5.20
CA LEU A 60 -14.48 26.06 -3.89
C LEU A 60 -12.94 25.95 -3.94
N ASP A 61 -12.39 24.95 -4.62
CA ASP A 61 -10.94 24.70 -4.71
C ASP A 61 -10.20 25.80 -5.50
N GLN A 62 -10.88 26.45 -6.45
CA GLN A 62 -10.31 27.58 -7.21
C GLN A 62 -10.35 28.92 -6.46
N ASN A 63 -11.12 29.03 -5.37
CA ASN A 63 -11.37 30.29 -4.68
C ASN A 63 -10.98 30.22 -3.20
N SER A 64 -9.69 30.40 -2.92
CA SER A 64 -9.14 30.33 -1.56
C SER A 64 -9.79 31.30 -0.56
N ALA A 65 -10.24 32.47 -1.02
CA ALA A 65 -10.98 33.43 -0.19
C ALA A 65 -12.35 32.89 0.25
N ILE A 66 -13.10 32.28 -0.67
CA ILE A 66 -14.41 31.67 -0.40
C ILE A 66 -14.21 30.45 0.50
N GLN A 67 -13.21 29.62 0.21
CA GLN A 67 -12.87 28.47 1.05
C GLN A 67 -12.56 28.89 2.48
N LYS A 68 -11.68 29.88 2.66
CA LYS A 68 -11.33 30.41 3.98
C LYS A 68 -12.56 30.95 4.70
N PHE A 69 -13.35 31.79 4.03
CA PHE A 69 -14.58 32.35 4.58
C PHE A 69 -15.57 31.25 5.03
N LEU A 70 -15.84 30.25 4.18
CA LEU A 70 -16.79 29.19 4.51
C LEU A 70 -16.29 28.29 5.64
N PHE A 71 -15.01 27.95 5.67
CA PHE A 71 -14.45 27.03 6.67
C PHE A 71 -14.27 27.70 8.04
N GLU A 72 -14.00 29.01 8.07
CA GLU A 72 -13.94 29.78 9.32
C GLU A 72 -15.32 30.02 9.92
N ASN A 73 -16.36 30.23 9.09
CA ASN A 73 -17.71 30.57 9.55
C ASN A 73 -18.65 29.37 9.70
N ILE A 74 -18.33 28.21 9.11
CA ILE A 74 -19.20 27.01 9.14
C ILE A 74 -18.38 25.79 9.62
N PRO A 75 -18.30 25.54 10.95
CA PRO A 75 -17.51 24.44 11.53
C PRO A 75 -17.86 23.05 10.99
N PHE A 76 -19.12 22.87 10.57
CA PHE A 76 -19.58 21.64 9.93
C PHE A 76 -18.80 21.32 8.64
N LEU A 77 -18.52 22.32 7.80
CA LEU A 77 -17.78 22.12 6.54
C LEU A 77 -16.33 21.68 6.80
N GLN A 78 -15.68 22.25 7.80
CA GLN A 78 -14.34 21.85 8.21
C GLN A 78 -14.32 20.40 8.70
N THR A 79 -15.34 19.99 9.45
CA THR A 79 -15.49 18.60 9.91
C THR A 79 -15.67 17.64 8.74
N VAL A 80 -16.53 18.00 7.78
CA VAL A 80 -16.75 17.19 6.57
C VAL A 80 -15.49 17.11 5.71
N ASP A 81 -14.75 18.20 5.51
CA ASP A 81 -13.51 18.18 4.73
C ASP A 81 -12.45 17.27 5.38
N ASN A 82 -12.27 17.36 6.70
CA ASN A 82 -11.33 16.52 7.45
C ASN A 82 -11.73 15.03 7.41
N LEU A 83 -13.02 14.71 7.48
CA LEU A 83 -13.50 13.32 7.42
C LEU A 83 -13.40 12.71 6.02
N THR A 84 -13.44 13.54 4.98
CA THR A 84 -13.51 13.08 3.58
C THR A 84 -12.18 13.17 2.84
N ARG A 85 -11.10 13.59 3.52
CA ARG A 85 -9.76 13.74 2.96
C ARG A 85 -8.75 12.88 3.71
N GLU A 86 -8.07 11.98 3.01
CA GLU A 86 -7.00 11.16 3.60
C GLU A 86 -5.62 11.85 3.50
N THR A 87 -5.42 12.68 2.47
CA THR A 87 -4.19 13.47 2.31
C THR A 87 -4.46 14.92 1.89
N THR A 88 -3.66 15.85 2.41
CA THR A 88 -3.62 17.25 1.96
C THR A 88 -2.57 17.53 0.90
N SER A 89 -1.72 16.54 0.58
CA SER A 89 -0.65 16.70 -0.42
C SER A 89 -1.17 16.74 -1.86
N ILE A 90 -2.39 16.26 -2.09
CA ILE A 90 -3.06 16.24 -3.39
C ILE A 90 -4.34 17.05 -3.24
N SER A 91 -4.57 18.03 -4.12
CA SER A 91 -5.83 18.80 -4.12
C SER A 91 -6.99 17.94 -4.63
N ARG A 92 -8.22 18.34 -4.32
CA ARG A 92 -9.42 17.63 -4.79
C ARG A 92 -9.53 17.66 -6.32
N THR A 93 -9.16 18.79 -6.93
CA THR A 93 -9.12 18.98 -8.39
C THR A 93 -8.07 18.08 -9.07
N ALA A 94 -6.83 18.08 -8.55
CA ALA A 94 -5.74 17.24 -9.06
C ALA A 94 -6.11 15.75 -8.96
N TYR A 95 -6.67 15.35 -7.81
CA TYR A 95 -7.14 13.99 -7.62
C TYR A 95 -8.24 13.64 -8.62
N LEU A 96 -9.30 14.45 -8.73
CA LEU A 96 -10.39 14.19 -9.67
C LEU A 96 -9.92 14.11 -11.13
N ALA A 97 -9.03 15.03 -11.56
CA ALA A 97 -8.45 15.01 -12.90
C ALA A 97 -7.68 13.70 -13.15
N THR A 98 -6.84 13.30 -12.20
CA THR A 98 -6.14 12.01 -12.23
C THR A 98 -7.11 10.83 -12.32
N GLN A 99 -8.22 10.87 -11.57
CA GLN A 99 -9.19 9.78 -11.55
C GLN A 99 -9.90 9.57 -12.89
N MET A 100 -10.04 10.61 -13.73
CA MET A 100 -10.58 10.43 -15.08
C MET A 100 -9.70 9.50 -15.92
N SER A 101 -8.38 9.64 -15.86
CA SER A 101 -7.48 8.69 -16.53
C SER A 101 -7.46 7.32 -15.83
N VAL A 102 -7.46 7.29 -14.50
CA VAL A 102 -7.41 6.03 -13.73
C VAL A 102 -8.63 5.14 -13.98
N LEU A 103 -9.82 5.70 -14.17
CA LEU A 103 -11.02 4.90 -14.49
C LEU A 103 -10.85 4.14 -15.82
N TRP A 104 -10.19 4.71 -16.83
CA TRP A 104 -9.84 3.97 -18.04
C TRP A 104 -8.82 2.86 -17.81
N ILE A 105 -7.86 3.08 -16.91
CA ILE A 105 -6.93 2.03 -16.48
C ILE A 105 -7.70 0.90 -15.78
N TYR A 106 -8.69 1.20 -14.94
CA TYR A 106 -9.52 0.17 -14.32
C TYR A 106 -10.37 -0.61 -15.32
N ILE A 107 -10.94 0.06 -16.33
CA ILE A 107 -11.65 -0.62 -17.42
C ILE A 107 -10.68 -1.55 -18.18
N SER A 108 -9.46 -1.10 -18.47
CA SER A 108 -8.49 -1.92 -19.20
C SER A 108 -8.01 -3.12 -18.38
N LEU A 109 -7.80 -2.95 -17.07
CA LEU A 109 -7.42 -4.02 -16.14
C LEU A 109 -8.44 -5.16 -16.07
N PHE A 110 -9.73 -4.88 -16.32
CA PHE A 110 -10.76 -5.91 -16.39
C PHE A 110 -10.52 -6.89 -17.57
N PHE A 111 -10.03 -6.39 -18.70
CA PHE A 111 -9.78 -7.19 -19.90
C PHE A 111 -8.36 -7.74 -19.97
N TRP A 112 -7.38 -7.03 -19.40
CA TRP A 112 -5.97 -7.40 -19.45
C TRP A 112 -5.25 -7.13 -18.13
N SER A 113 -4.77 -8.21 -17.50
CA SER A 113 -4.02 -8.16 -16.23
C SER A 113 -2.50 -8.24 -16.40
N GLY A 114 -1.98 -8.17 -17.64
CA GLY A 114 -0.55 -8.35 -17.92
C GLY A 114 0.34 -7.24 -17.37
N SER A 115 -0.22 -6.08 -17.01
CA SER A 115 0.48 -4.93 -16.41
C SER A 115 0.13 -4.76 -14.92
N SER A 116 -0.25 -5.83 -14.22
CA SER A 116 -0.70 -5.70 -12.83
C SER A 116 0.41 -5.30 -11.87
N HIS A 117 0.31 -4.08 -11.35
CA HIS A 117 1.20 -3.54 -10.33
C HIS A 117 0.57 -3.77 -8.95
N ILE A 118 1.39 -4.13 -7.96
CA ILE A 118 0.94 -4.14 -6.57
C ILE A 118 0.91 -2.70 -6.03
N ASP A 119 1.95 -1.94 -6.36
CA ASP A 119 2.11 -0.56 -5.93
C ASP A 119 2.56 0.29 -7.12
N TYR A 120 1.66 1.14 -7.59
CA TYR A 120 1.85 1.99 -8.76
C TYR A 120 2.67 3.24 -8.43
N ASP A 121 3.35 3.75 -9.45
CA ASP A 121 4.03 5.04 -9.38
C ASP A 121 3.05 6.21 -9.53
N ASN A 122 2.66 6.77 -8.39
CA ASN A 122 1.76 7.92 -8.34
C ASN A 122 2.35 9.15 -9.04
N ASN A 123 3.67 9.30 -9.15
CA ASN A 123 4.27 10.50 -9.77
C ASN A 123 4.09 10.52 -11.29
N ILE A 124 3.93 9.36 -11.92
CA ILE A 124 3.67 9.25 -13.35
C ILE A 124 2.18 9.52 -13.63
N LEU A 125 1.30 9.07 -12.73
CA LEU A 125 -0.15 9.15 -12.93
C LEU A 125 -0.78 10.45 -12.41
N LEU A 126 -0.18 11.10 -11.42
CA LEU A 126 -0.78 12.27 -10.79
C LEU A 126 -0.71 13.49 -11.73
N VAL A 127 -1.87 13.94 -12.17
CA VAL A 127 -2.04 15.19 -12.91
C VAL A 127 -2.40 16.31 -11.94
N LYS A 128 -1.78 17.48 -12.09
CA LYS A 128 -1.99 18.63 -11.20
C LYS A 128 -3.33 19.33 -11.42
N SER A 129 -3.84 19.31 -12.64
CA SER A 129 -5.10 19.96 -13.00
C SER A 129 -5.75 19.26 -14.20
N PHE A 130 -6.96 19.69 -14.57
CA PHE A 130 -7.60 19.21 -15.79
C PHE A 130 -6.91 19.73 -17.05
N PHE A 131 -6.25 20.88 -17.00
CA PHE A 131 -5.63 21.52 -18.15
C PHE A 131 -4.10 21.34 -18.11
N SER A 132 -3.46 21.31 -19.28
CA SER A 132 -2.01 21.31 -19.39
C SER A 132 -1.43 22.58 -18.76
N ASP A 133 -0.42 22.40 -17.89
CA ASP A 133 0.26 23.50 -17.20
C ASP A 133 1.31 24.19 -18.10
N ASN A 134 1.39 23.84 -19.39
CA ASN A 134 2.35 24.44 -20.30
C ASN A 134 2.03 25.92 -20.56
N GLU A 135 2.84 26.81 -19.98
CA GLU A 135 2.64 28.25 -20.04
C GLU A 135 2.67 28.80 -21.48
N ASN A 136 3.44 28.15 -22.36
CA ASN A 136 3.59 28.54 -23.76
C ASN A 136 2.38 28.18 -24.63
N TYR A 137 1.43 27.40 -24.10
CA TYR A 137 0.22 27.03 -24.83
C TYR A 137 -0.89 28.05 -24.61
N HIS A 138 -1.54 28.46 -25.70
CA HIS A 138 -2.84 29.12 -25.63
C HIS A 138 -3.90 28.13 -25.12
N PHE A 139 -5.05 28.66 -24.68
CA PHE A 139 -6.10 27.86 -24.05
C PHE A 139 -6.51 26.60 -24.83
N MET A 140 -6.72 26.71 -26.14
CA MET A 140 -7.11 25.56 -26.97
C MET A 140 -6.00 24.51 -27.06
N ALA A 141 -4.74 24.93 -27.14
CA ALA A 141 -3.61 24.00 -27.12
C ALA A 141 -3.48 23.30 -25.76
N ARG A 142 -3.72 24.02 -24.64
CA ARG A 142 -3.77 23.39 -23.31
C ARG A 142 -4.89 22.36 -23.22
N LEU A 143 -6.08 22.67 -23.73
CA LEU A 143 -7.22 21.75 -23.77
C LEU A 143 -6.88 20.47 -24.55
N MET A 144 -6.28 20.61 -25.74
CA MET A 144 -5.93 19.49 -26.62
C MET A 144 -4.73 18.66 -26.13
N ASP A 145 -3.90 19.21 -25.25
CA ASP A 145 -2.77 18.52 -24.63
C ASP A 145 -3.16 17.83 -23.30
N SER A 146 -4.43 17.93 -22.88
CA SER A 146 -4.88 17.46 -21.57
C SER A 146 -5.52 16.07 -21.62
N GLU A 147 -4.76 15.04 -21.23
CA GLU A 147 -5.25 13.67 -21.09
C GLU A 147 -6.53 13.55 -20.23
N PRO A 148 -6.64 14.20 -19.04
CA PRO A 148 -7.84 14.09 -18.20
C PRO A 148 -9.13 14.56 -18.86
N ILE A 149 -9.04 15.50 -19.81
CA ILE A 149 -10.21 16.07 -20.50
C ILE A 149 -10.76 15.08 -21.51
N PHE A 150 -9.89 14.46 -22.31
CA PHE A 150 -10.33 13.41 -23.23
C PHE A 150 -10.86 12.19 -22.49
N ALA A 151 -10.21 11.83 -21.38
CA ALA A 151 -10.70 10.78 -20.50
C ALA A 151 -12.11 11.11 -19.96
N LEU A 152 -12.33 12.34 -19.48
CA LEU A 152 -13.62 12.83 -19.02
C LEU A 152 -14.67 12.81 -20.14
N ILE A 153 -14.35 13.31 -21.33
CA ILE A 153 -15.26 13.29 -22.50
C ILE A 153 -15.70 11.85 -22.79
N GLY A 154 -14.76 10.90 -22.79
CA GLY A 154 -15.07 9.49 -22.97
C GLY A 154 -16.02 8.93 -21.91
N HIS A 155 -15.81 9.28 -20.63
CA HIS A 155 -16.72 8.89 -19.56
C HIS A 155 -18.12 9.50 -19.70
N LEU A 156 -18.20 10.79 -20.06
CA LEU A 156 -19.46 11.48 -20.30
C LEU A 156 -20.23 10.88 -21.48
N LEU A 157 -19.53 10.47 -22.54
CA LEU A 157 -20.13 9.75 -23.67
C LEU A 157 -20.69 8.39 -23.23
N ILE A 158 -19.94 7.60 -22.46
CA ILE A 158 -20.41 6.31 -21.94
C ILE A 158 -21.63 6.49 -21.04
N LEU A 159 -21.61 7.47 -20.13
CA LEU A 159 -22.74 7.78 -19.25
C LEU A 159 -23.95 8.28 -20.07
N GLY A 160 -23.73 9.14 -21.06
CA GLY A 160 -24.77 9.62 -21.96
C GLY A 160 -25.43 8.48 -22.75
N LEU A 161 -24.63 7.55 -23.28
CA LEU A 161 -25.12 6.34 -23.95
C LEU A 161 -25.88 5.42 -23.00
N ALA A 162 -25.43 5.28 -21.75
CA ALA A 162 -26.16 4.51 -20.74
C ALA A 162 -27.53 5.14 -20.46
N VAL A 163 -27.60 6.47 -20.29
CA VAL A 163 -28.85 7.20 -20.07
C VAL A 163 -29.78 7.11 -21.29
N TYR A 164 -29.25 7.32 -22.49
CA TYR A 164 -30.00 7.18 -23.74
C TYR A 164 -30.54 5.76 -23.93
N GLY A 165 -29.74 4.75 -23.60
CA GLY A 165 -30.07 3.33 -23.69
C GLY A 165 -31.05 2.83 -22.64
N LEU A 166 -31.42 3.61 -21.61
CA LEU A 166 -32.24 3.15 -20.48
C LEU A 166 -33.58 2.52 -20.88
N ARG A 167 -34.14 2.96 -22.01
CA ARG A 167 -35.43 2.48 -22.51
C ARG A 167 -35.34 1.11 -23.16
N ARG A 168 -34.23 0.84 -23.86
CA ARG A 168 -34.07 -0.35 -24.71
C ARG A 168 -33.13 -1.40 -24.11
N PHE A 169 -32.18 -0.95 -23.31
CA PHE A 169 -31.08 -1.75 -22.79
C PHE A 169 -30.87 -1.51 -21.29
N ALA A 170 -31.95 -1.57 -20.51
CA ALA A 170 -31.95 -1.30 -19.08
C ALA A 170 -30.83 -2.04 -18.31
N LEU A 171 -30.55 -3.31 -18.63
CA LEU A 171 -29.47 -4.08 -18.01
C LEU A 171 -28.08 -3.51 -18.33
N ILE A 172 -27.83 -3.09 -19.57
CA ILE A 172 -26.57 -2.46 -19.99
C ILE A 172 -26.41 -1.11 -19.30
N SER A 173 -27.47 -0.30 -19.30
CA SER A 173 -27.48 1.00 -18.62
C SER A 173 -27.22 0.85 -17.12
N PHE A 174 -27.87 -0.12 -16.46
CA PHE A 174 -27.62 -0.43 -15.05
C PHE A 174 -26.16 -0.81 -14.82
N ALA A 175 -25.61 -1.69 -15.65
CA ALA A 175 -24.25 -2.17 -15.50
C ALA A 175 -23.20 -1.04 -15.62
N ILE A 176 -23.39 -0.12 -16.58
CA ILE A 176 -22.55 1.07 -16.73
C ILE A 176 -22.72 2.01 -15.53
N LEU A 177 -23.96 2.36 -15.16
CA LEU A 177 -24.23 3.29 -14.07
C LEU A 177 -23.74 2.75 -12.72
N PHE A 178 -23.87 1.44 -12.49
CA PHE A 178 -23.36 0.76 -11.32
C PHE A 178 -21.82 0.81 -11.25
N TYR A 179 -21.12 0.62 -12.38
CA TYR A 179 -19.67 0.72 -12.43
C TYR A 179 -19.16 2.09 -11.95
N TYR A 180 -19.77 3.17 -12.43
CA TYR A 180 -19.41 4.52 -11.99
C TYR A 180 -19.85 4.78 -10.54
N LEU A 181 -21.07 4.37 -10.17
CA LEU A 181 -21.57 4.51 -8.81
C LEU A 181 -20.63 3.87 -7.79
N ALA A 182 -20.21 2.62 -8.04
CA ALA A 182 -19.34 1.87 -7.14
C ALA A 182 -17.94 2.50 -7.00
N HIS A 183 -17.48 3.25 -8.01
CA HIS A 183 -16.23 4.01 -7.97
C HIS A 183 -16.37 5.42 -7.37
N THR A 184 -17.58 5.90 -7.06
CA THR A 184 -17.76 7.29 -6.58
C THR A 184 -17.05 7.60 -5.26
N ILE A 185 -16.71 6.60 -4.45
CA ILE A 185 -15.98 6.84 -3.20
C ILE A 185 -14.48 6.93 -3.48
N GLU A 186 -13.92 5.98 -4.22
CA GLU A 186 -12.47 5.94 -4.41
C GLU A 186 -11.96 6.77 -5.59
N SER A 187 -12.82 7.08 -6.57
CA SER A 187 -12.47 7.75 -7.83
C SER A 187 -13.31 9.00 -8.08
N SER A 188 -13.43 9.86 -7.06
CA SER A 188 -14.14 11.14 -7.14
C SER A 188 -13.28 12.33 -6.68
N ILE A 189 -13.85 13.22 -5.86
CA ILE A 189 -13.23 14.43 -5.32
C ILE A 189 -12.58 14.20 -3.94
N LEU A 190 -12.53 12.94 -3.47
CA LEU A 190 -12.00 12.56 -2.17
C LEU A 190 -10.52 12.19 -2.30
N PRO A 191 -9.55 13.05 -1.90
CA PRO A 191 -8.15 12.79 -2.18
C PRO A 191 -7.62 11.66 -1.30
N ILE A 192 -7.03 10.66 -1.96
CA ILE A 192 -6.34 9.53 -1.34
C ILE A 192 -4.90 9.52 -1.84
N ARG A 193 -3.94 9.25 -0.95
CA ARG A 193 -2.50 9.29 -1.18
C ARG A 193 -2.05 8.39 -2.33
N ASP A 194 -2.65 7.20 -2.40
CA ASP A 194 -2.45 6.27 -3.50
C ASP A 194 -3.61 6.43 -4.47
N VAL A 195 -3.30 7.00 -5.65
CA VAL A 195 -4.29 7.42 -6.66
C VAL A 195 -4.89 6.24 -7.40
N ILE A 196 -4.21 5.09 -7.41
CA ILE A 196 -4.68 3.87 -8.07
C ILE A 196 -4.40 2.65 -7.19
N PHE A 197 -5.37 1.74 -7.13
CA PHE A 197 -5.21 0.43 -6.51
C PHE A 197 -6.19 -0.57 -7.13
N GLU A 198 -5.69 -1.72 -7.59
CA GLU A 198 -6.50 -2.72 -8.28
C GLU A 198 -7.67 -3.25 -7.44
N HIS A 199 -7.51 -3.37 -6.12
CA HIS A 199 -8.55 -3.90 -5.23
C HIS A 199 -9.80 -3.01 -5.12
N ARG A 200 -9.71 -1.74 -5.54
CA ARG A 200 -10.86 -0.83 -5.62
C ARG A 200 -11.83 -1.23 -6.73
N THR A 201 -11.35 -1.97 -7.73
CA THR A 201 -12.16 -2.41 -8.86
C THR A 201 -13.07 -3.60 -8.54
N TYR A 202 -12.87 -4.30 -7.41
CA TYR A 202 -13.57 -5.55 -7.12
C TYR A 202 -15.09 -5.43 -7.12
N LEU A 203 -15.63 -4.39 -6.47
CA LEU A 203 -17.07 -4.13 -6.47
C LEU A 203 -17.55 -3.53 -7.80
N PRO A 204 -16.93 -2.47 -8.34
CA PRO A 204 -17.31 -1.91 -9.64
C PRO A 204 -17.29 -2.90 -10.81
N ASN A 205 -16.35 -3.86 -10.82
CA ASN A 205 -16.23 -4.86 -11.88
C ASN A 205 -17.46 -5.76 -12.00
N LEU A 206 -18.38 -5.75 -11.03
CA LEU A 206 -19.71 -6.34 -11.20
C LEU A 206 -20.44 -5.75 -12.41
N GLY A 207 -20.35 -4.43 -12.62
CA GLY A 207 -20.94 -3.77 -13.79
C GLY A 207 -20.33 -4.29 -15.09
N LEU A 208 -19.00 -4.32 -15.19
CA LEU A 208 -18.31 -4.85 -16.37
C LEU A 208 -18.59 -6.34 -16.60
N ALA A 209 -18.69 -7.14 -15.52
CA ALA A 209 -19.04 -8.56 -15.59
C ALA A 209 -20.47 -8.77 -16.11
N ILE A 210 -21.44 -7.94 -15.70
CA ILE A 210 -22.81 -7.98 -16.25
C ILE A 210 -22.80 -7.65 -17.74
N LEU A 211 -22.07 -6.60 -18.16
CA LEU A 211 -21.94 -6.24 -19.58
C LEU A 211 -21.33 -7.38 -20.40
N PHE A 212 -20.27 -7.98 -19.89
CA PHE A 212 -19.56 -9.06 -20.58
C PHE A 212 -20.41 -10.34 -20.62
N GLY A 213 -21.12 -10.66 -19.54
CA GLY A 213 -22.09 -11.75 -19.50
C GLY A 213 -23.24 -11.54 -20.50
N TRP A 214 -23.78 -10.33 -20.58
CA TRP A 214 -24.78 -9.97 -21.59
C TRP A 214 -24.24 -10.16 -23.02
N LEU A 215 -23.01 -9.72 -23.28
CA LEU A 215 -22.37 -9.90 -24.58
C LEU A 215 -22.27 -11.38 -24.95
N LEU A 216 -21.78 -12.23 -24.04
CA LEU A 216 -21.58 -13.66 -24.30
C LEU A 216 -22.88 -14.47 -24.41
N VAL A 217 -23.87 -14.16 -23.57
CA VAL A 217 -25.10 -14.98 -23.44
C VAL A 217 -26.24 -14.47 -24.33
N VAL A 218 -26.33 -13.17 -24.56
CA VAL A 218 -27.46 -12.57 -25.30
C VAL A 218 -27.03 -12.14 -26.70
N GLN A 219 -25.89 -11.45 -26.83
CA GLN A 219 -25.53 -10.83 -28.09
C GLN A 219 -24.77 -11.78 -29.03
N LEU A 220 -23.79 -12.53 -28.51
CA LEU A 220 -22.95 -13.43 -29.32
C LEU A 220 -23.76 -14.55 -30.01
N PRO A 221 -24.79 -15.18 -29.39
CA PRO A 221 -25.62 -16.19 -30.07
C PRO A 221 -26.49 -15.64 -31.21
N ARG A 222 -26.62 -14.30 -31.34
CA ARG A 222 -27.27 -13.68 -32.50
C ARG A 222 -26.35 -13.63 -33.71
N TRP A 223 -25.04 -13.67 -33.50
CA TRP A 223 -24.02 -13.60 -34.55
C TRP A 223 -23.43 -14.96 -34.88
N LEU A 224 -23.37 -15.87 -33.89
CA LEU A 224 -22.70 -17.17 -33.99
C LEU A 224 -23.66 -18.31 -33.64
N LYS A 225 -23.39 -19.49 -34.20
CA LYS A 225 -24.12 -20.73 -33.82
C LYS A 225 -23.77 -21.11 -32.37
N SER A 226 -24.69 -21.78 -31.67
CA SER A 226 -24.49 -22.17 -30.26
C SER A 226 -23.19 -22.96 -30.02
N GLN A 227 -22.77 -23.81 -30.95
CA GLN A 227 -21.51 -24.55 -30.86
C GLN A 227 -20.29 -23.62 -30.92
N GLN A 228 -20.32 -22.59 -31.77
CA GLN A 228 -19.25 -21.59 -31.86
C GLN A 228 -19.17 -20.73 -30.60
N VAL A 229 -20.31 -20.33 -30.03
CA VAL A 229 -20.37 -19.60 -28.75
C VAL A 229 -19.73 -20.45 -27.64
N ALA A 230 -20.07 -21.73 -27.56
CA ALA A 230 -19.48 -22.64 -26.57
C ALA A 230 -17.96 -22.79 -26.75
N ILE A 231 -17.47 -22.86 -28.00
CA ILE A 231 -16.03 -22.89 -28.30
C ILE A 231 -15.36 -21.58 -27.83
N VAL A 232 -15.93 -20.41 -28.15
CA VAL A 232 -15.39 -19.12 -27.72
C VAL A 232 -15.33 -19.02 -26.20
N ALA A 233 -16.40 -19.43 -25.51
CA ALA A 233 -16.45 -19.44 -24.05
C ALA A 233 -15.42 -20.40 -23.45
N MET A 234 -15.23 -21.58 -24.05
CA MET A 234 -14.23 -22.56 -23.61
C MET A 234 -12.80 -22.04 -23.80
N ILE A 235 -12.48 -21.44 -24.95
CA ILE A 235 -11.18 -20.82 -25.22
C ILE A 235 -10.91 -19.73 -24.19
N LEU A 236 -11.88 -18.86 -23.94
CA LEU A 236 -11.75 -17.79 -22.96
C LEU A 236 -11.54 -18.35 -21.55
N LEU A 237 -12.29 -19.37 -21.16
CA LEU A 237 -12.14 -20.01 -19.85
C LEU A 237 -10.74 -20.62 -19.67
N LEU A 238 -10.23 -21.34 -20.69
CA LEU A 238 -8.89 -21.92 -20.66
C LEU A 238 -7.81 -20.84 -20.59
N PHE A 239 -7.95 -19.77 -21.37
CA PHE A 239 -7.04 -18.63 -21.34
C PHE A 239 -7.01 -17.96 -19.96
N LEU A 240 -8.17 -17.58 -19.41
CA LEU A 240 -8.27 -16.94 -18.09
C LEU A 240 -7.80 -17.86 -16.96
N SER A 241 -8.06 -19.17 -17.05
CA SER A 241 -7.57 -20.15 -16.08
C SER A 241 -6.04 -20.25 -16.11
N SER A 242 -5.45 -20.26 -17.30
CA SER A 242 -4.00 -20.30 -17.49
C SER A 242 -3.31 -19.05 -16.95
N THR A 243 -3.83 -17.86 -17.26
CA THR A 243 -3.28 -16.59 -16.75
C THR A 243 -3.41 -16.50 -15.22
N THR A 244 -4.55 -16.93 -14.67
CA THR A 244 -4.77 -17.00 -13.21
C THR A 244 -3.79 -17.97 -12.55
N TRP A 245 -3.58 -19.15 -13.13
CA TRP A 245 -2.63 -20.13 -12.62
C TRP A 245 -1.19 -19.58 -12.62
N SER A 246 -0.76 -18.98 -13.73
CA SER A 246 0.56 -18.35 -13.84
C SER A 246 0.75 -17.24 -12.80
N ARG A 247 -0.25 -16.36 -12.65
CA ARG A 247 -0.22 -15.27 -11.66
C ARG A 247 -0.12 -15.82 -10.23
N ASN A 248 -0.89 -16.86 -9.89
CA ASN A 248 -0.84 -17.48 -8.57
C ASN A 248 0.54 -18.04 -8.22
N GLN A 249 1.31 -18.54 -9.19
CA GLN A 249 2.67 -19.01 -8.95
C GLN A 249 3.59 -17.85 -8.54
N MET A 250 3.48 -16.70 -9.18
CA MET A 250 4.25 -15.51 -8.81
C MET A 250 3.89 -15.01 -7.40
N TRP A 251 2.61 -15.00 -7.03
CA TRP A 251 2.16 -14.60 -5.68
C TRP A 251 2.71 -15.51 -4.56
N ARG A 252 3.08 -16.76 -4.87
CA ARG A 252 3.70 -17.68 -3.89
C ARG A 252 5.14 -17.30 -3.55
N ASN A 253 5.86 -16.62 -4.46
CA ASN A 253 7.23 -16.21 -4.23
C ASN A 253 7.32 -14.69 -4.00
N PRO A 254 7.45 -14.22 -2.75
CA PRO A 254 7.46 -12.79 -2.47
C PRO A 254 8.65 -12.07 -3.10
N VAL A 255 9.77 -12.75 -3.38
CA VAL A 255 10.90 -12.10 -4.08
C VAL A 255 10.53 -11.83 -5.53
N GLU A 256 10.00 -12.82 -6.26
CA GLU A 256 9.58 -12.63 -7.66
C GLU A 256 8.46 -11.61 -7.78
N LEU A 257 7.49 -11.67 -6.88
CA LEU A 257 6.36 -10.74 -6.83
C LEU A 257 6.81 -9.28 -6.70
N TRP A 258 7.71 -8.99 -5.74
CA TRP A 258 8.20 -7.63 -5.51
C TRP A 258 9.28 -7.21 -6.51
N GLN A 259 10.05 -8.15 -7.06
CA GLN A 259 10.99 -7.90 -8.16
C GLN A 259 10.23 -7.41 -9.41
N HIS A 260 9.17 -8.12 -9.78
CA HIS A 260 8.30 -7.70 -10.86
C HIS A 260 7.69 -6.31 -10.59
N ASN A 261 7.24 -6.03 -9.36
CA ASN A 261 6.67 -4.72 -9.04
C ASN A 261 7.66 -3.57 -9.21
N VAL A 262 8.92 -3.73 -8.79
CA VAL A 262 9.92 -2.64 -8.90
C VAL A 262 10.40 -2.44 -10.33
N GLU A 263 10.32 -3.47 -11.19
CA GLU A 263 10.57 -3.34 -12.62
C GLU A 263 9.50 -2.51 -13.31
N GLN A 264 8.23 -2.66 -12.87
CA GLN A 264 7.11 -1.91 -13.42
C GLN A 264 6.92 -0.51 -12.79
N SER A 265 7.30 -0.33 -11.52
CA SER A 265 7.22 0.95 -10.78
C SER A 265 8.54 1.28 -10.07
N PRO A 266 9.61 1.60 -10.81
CA PRO A 266 10.96 1.77 -10.27
C PRO A 266 11.11 3.00 -9.36
N ASN A 267 10.27 4.03 -9.50
CA ASN A 267 10.37 5.21 -8.63
C ASN A 267 9.62 5.03 -7.29
N LYS A 268 8.84 3.95 -7.13
CA LYS A 268 8.09 3.71 -5.89
C LYS A 268 9.00 3.06 -4.84
N LEU A 269 9.50 3.89 -3.93
CA LEU A 269 10.43 3.48 -2.86
C LEU A 269 9.93 2.28 -2.03
N ARG A 270 8.61 2.21 -1.78
CA ARG A 270 8.01 1.15 -0.97
C ARG A 270 8.30 -0.24 -1.55
N GLY A 271 8.23 -0.41 -2.87
CA GLY A 271 8.49 -1.68 -3.55
C GLY A 271 9.93 -2.17 -3.30
N TRP A 272 10.91 -1.27 -3.46
CA TRP A 272 12.32 -1.55 -3.21
C TRP A 272 12.62 -1.95 -1.76
N ILE A 273 12.00 -1.28 -0.79
CA ILE A 273 12.15 -1.61 0.64
C ILE A 273 11.63 -3.02 0.93
N ILE A 274 10.45 -3.36 0.39
CA ILE A 274 9.83 -4.66 0.62
C ILE A 274 10.60 -5.79 -0.10
N LEU A 275 11.05 -5.56 -1.33
CA LEU A 275 11.92 -6.47 -2.07
C LEU A 275 13.21 -6.77 -1.29
N GLY A 276 13.91 -5.72 -0.85
CA GLY A 276 15.14 -5.85 -0.06
C GLY A 276 14.91 -6.66 1.23
N LYS A 277 13.80 -6.43 1.92
CA LYS A 277 13.42 -7.20 3.12
C LYS A 277 13.21 -8.69 2.81
N HIS A 278 12.52 -9.03 1.72
CA HIS A 278 12.30 -10.43 1.34
C HIS A 278 13.59 -11.11 0.86
N LEU A 279 14.46 -10.40 0.15
CA LEU A 279 15.79 -10.90 -0.22
C LEU A 279 16.66 -11.19 1.03
N ILE A 280 16.61 -10.34 2.07
CA ILE A 280 17.29 -10.62 3.35
C ILE A 280 16.77 -11.92 3.98
N ILE A 281 15.46 -12.13 3.98
CA ILE A 281 14.84 -13.35 4.55
C ILE A 281 15.31 -14.58 3.77
N ARG A 282 15.26 -14.52 2.43
CA ARG A 282 15.72 -15.59 1.54
C ARG A 282 17.21 -15.91 1.75
N GLY A 283 18.06 -14.88 1.72
CA GLY A 283 19.51 -15.05 1.92
C GLY A 283 19.85 -15.66 3.28
N LYS A 284 19.14 -15.30 4.35
CA LYS A 284 19.31 -15.95 5.67
C LYS A 284 18.84 -17.41 5.69
N SER A 285 17.79 -17.73 4.95
CA SER A 285 17.32 -19.11 4.82
C SER A 285 18.36 -19.96 4.08
N GLU A 286 18.91 -19.45 2.98
CA GLU A 286 19.97 -20.10 2.21
C GLU A 286 21.23 -20.32 3.06
N GLN A 287 21.59 -19.35 3.91
CA GLN A 287 22.69 -19.50 4.86
C GLN A 287 22.45 -20.67 5.85
N LYS A 288 21.21 -20.82 6.35
CA LYS A 288 20.85 -21.94 7.25
C LYS A 288 20.89 -23.30 6.56
N GLN A 289 20.69 -23.33 5.24
CA GLN A 289 20.78 -24.53 4.41
C GLN A 289 22.21 -24.85 3.97
N GLY A 290 23.22 -24.05 4.39
CA GLY A 290 24.62 -24.22 3.99
C GLY A 290 24.96 -23.67 2.59
N LEU A 291 24.03 -22.97 1.92
CA LEU A 291 24.22 -22.39 0.59
C LEU A 291 24.90 -21.01 0.68
N ILE A 292 26.16 -20.97 1.11
CA ILE A 292 26.84 -19.72 1.48
C ILE A 292 27.00 -18.75 0.31
N GLU A 293 27.44 -19.21 -0.86
CA GLU A 293 27.66 -18.31 -2.00
C GLU A 293 26.34 -17.80 -2.59
N LYS A 294 25.30 -18.65 -2.66
CA LYS A 294 23.95 -18.23 -3.05
C LYS A 294 23.41 -17.16 -2.09
N SER A 295 23.53 -17.41 -0.79
CA SER A 295 23.16 -16.46 0.26
C SER A 295 23.89 -15.12 0.12
N ARG A 296 25.19 -15.14 -0.18
CA ARG A 296 26.00 -13.94 -0.40
C ARG A 296 25.46 -13.12 -1.58
N VAL A 297 25.16 -13.76 -2.70
CA VAL A 297 24.58 -13.11 -3.89
C VAL A 297 23.22 -12.50 -3.53
N THR A 298 22.32 -13.27 -2.94
CA THR A 298 20.97 -12.80 -2.57
C THR A 298 21.00 -11.65 -1.54
N LEU A 299 21.94 -11.68 -0.59
CA LEU A 299 22.12 -10.58 0.36
C LEU A 299 22.72 -9.33 -0.29
N ASN A 300 23.61 -9.45 -1.27
CA ASN A 300 24.07 -8.28 -2.04
C ASN A 300 22.93 -7.69 -2.88
N GLN A 301 22.13 -8.53 -3.56
CA GLN A 301 20.92 -8.08 -4.25
C GLN A 301 19.96 -7.32 -3.31
N SER A 302 19.84 -7.76 -2.06
CA SER A 302 19.02 -7.04 -1.07
C SER A 302 19.54 -5.63 -0.78
N ILE A 303 20.86 -5.43 -0.78
CA ILE A 303 21.49 -4.13 -0.57
C ILE A 303 21.26 -3.25 -1.80
N ASP A 304 21.40 -3.80 -3.00
CA ASP A 304 21.17 -3.06 -4.25
C ASP A 304 19.71 -2.57 -4.32
N ALA A 305 18.75 -3.46 -4.00
CA ALA A 305 17.34 -3.10 -3.90
C ALA A 305 17.11 -2.00 -2.86
N LEU A 306 17.73 -2.08 -1.68
CA LEU A 306 17.57 -1.06 -0.64
C LEU A 306 18.24 0.27 -0.99
N ASN A 307 19.33 0.26 -1.77
CA ASN A 307 19.97 1.47 -2.26
C ASN A 307 19.08 2.21 -3.25
N ASN A 308 18.31 1.50 -4.08
CA ASN A 308 17.31 2.10 -4.96
C ASN A 308 16.14 2.76 -4.19
N ALA A 309 15.97 2.44 -2.90
CA ALA A 309 15.01 3.11 -2.03
C ALA A 309 15.57 4.37 -1.31
N ILE A 310 16.83 4.74 -1.57
CA ILE A 310 17.46 5.93 -0.98
C ILE A 310 17.25 7.10 -1.95
N VAL A 311 16.68 8.20 -1.44
CA VAL A 311 16.46 9.40 -2.25
C VAL A 311 17.54 10.43 -1.92
N GLU A 312 18.19 10.95 -2.96
CA GLU A 312 19.10 12.09 -2.81
C GLU A 312 18.29 13.39 -2.83
N THR A 313 18.31 14.13 -1.74
CA THR A 313 17.65 15.43 -1.59
C THR A 313 18.68 16.55 -1.67
N LYS A 314 18.45 17.54 -2.52
CA LYS A 314 19.27 18.76 -2.56
C LYS A 314 18.75 19.74 -1.52
N ASN A 315 19.58 20.05 -0.53
CA ASN A 315 19.27 21.05 0.47
C ASN A 315 19.25 22.46 -0.17
N PRO A 316 18.54 23.44 0.43
CA PRO A 316 18.49 24.82 -0.07
C PRO A 316 19.86 25.48 -0.24
N ASN A 317 20.85 25.07 0.56
CA ASN A 317 22.24 25.54 0.48
C ASN A 317 23.07 24.85 -0.63
N GLY A 318 22.44 24.06 -1.51
CA GLY A 318 23.10 23.34 -2.60
C GLY A 318 23.78 22.02 -2.20
N THR A 319 23.85 21.70 -0.91
CA THR A 319 24.44 20.43 -0.44
C THR A 319 23.49 19.26 -0.70
N LYS A 320 24.04 18.09 -1.01
CA LYS A 320 23.29 16.85 -1.20
C LYS A 320 23.14 16.13 0.15
N SER A 321 21.91 15.79 0.53
CA SER A 321 21.59 14.96 1.68
C SER A 321 20.90 13.68 1.20
N LEU A 322 21.12 12.56 1.90
CA LEU A 322 20.41 11.32 1.60
C LEU A 322 19.20 11.22 2.51
N SER A 323 18.01 11.23 1.93
CA SER A 323 16.76 10.89 2.61
C SER A 323 16.62 9.37 2.63
N VAL A 324 16.87 8.80 3.81
CA VAL A 324 16.78 7.35 4.06
C VAL A 324 15.72 7.11 5.11
N THR A 325 14.71 6.29 4.76
CA THR A 325 13.70 5.91 5.74
C THR A 325 14.32 5.05 6.86
N THR A 326 13.77 5.13 8.06
CA THR A 326 14.19 4.30 9.19
C THR A 326 14.15 2.80 8.85
N GLU A 327 13.15 2.37 8.07
CA GLU A 327 13.02 0.97 7.65
C GLU A 327 14.11 0.56 6.66
N THR A 328 14.41 1.39 5.65
CA THR A 328 15.51 1.15 4.70
C THR A 328 16.84 1.00 5.45
N ALA A 329 17.14 1.93 6.36
CA ALA A 329 18.37 1.90 7.15
C ALA A 329 18.46 0.64 8.04
N LEU A 330 17.38 0.27 8.72
CA LEU A 330 17.33 -0.97 9.52
C LEU A 330 17.56 -2.22 8.66
N ASN A 331 16.95 -2.29 7.47
CA ASN A 331 17.13 -3.42 6.57
C ASN A 331 18.58 -3.50 6.04
N LEU A 332 19.20 -2.37 5.70
CA LEU A 332 20.61 -2.32 5.30
C LEU A 332 21.54 -2.80 6.42
N VAL A 333 21.31 -2.37 7.66
CA VAL A 333 22.05 -2.87 8.84
C VAL A 333 21.95 -4.38 8.95
N VAL A 334 20.76 -4.93 8.76
CA VAL A 334 20.52 -6.38 8.83
C VAL A 334 21.21 -7.12 7.69
N ALA A 335 21.16 -6.60 6.46
CA ALA A 335 21.82 -7.19 5.29
C ALA A 335 23.35 -7.21 5.45
N TYR A 336 23.96 -6.06 5.79
CA TYR A 336 25.40 -5.97 6.02
C TYR A 336 25.86 -6.86 7.17
N LYS A 337 25.10 -6.91 8.26
CA LYS A 337 25.39 -7.82 9.39
C LYS A 337 25.36 -9.28 8.95
N SER A 338 24.36 -9.69 8.16
CA SER A 338 24.26 -11.06 7.63
C SER A 338 25.42 -11.42 6.71
N LEU A 339 25.97 -10.46 5.96
CA LEU A 339 27.18 -10.63 5.15
C LEU A 339 28.49 -10.59 5.97
N GLY A 340 28.44 -10.33 7.28
CA GLY A 340 29.62 -10.11 8.11
C GLY A 340 30.34 -8.77 7.87
N LYS A 341 29.74 -7.87 7.09
CA LYS A 341 30.26 -6.51 6.81
C LYS A 341 29.92 -5.57 7.99
N TYR A 342 30.43 -5.89 9.18
CA TYR A 342 30.05 -5.26 10.44
C TYR A 342 30.35 -3.76 10.51
N GLU A 343 31.46 -3.30 9.95
CA GLU A 343 31.81 -1.88 9.91
C GLU A 343 30.77 -1.04 9.17
N LYS A 344 30.31 -1.53 8.00
CA LYS A 344 29.25 -0.87 7.22
C LYS A 344 27.94 -0.84 8.00
N ALA A 345 27.58 -1.94 8.67
CA ALA A 345 26.39 -2.00 9.51
C ALA A 345 26.46 -1.00 10.69
N LEU A 346 27.61 -0.90 11.37
CA LEU A 346 27.82 0.06 12.46
C LEU A 346 27.79 1.50 11.97
N LYS A 347 28.33 1.80 10.79
CA LYS A 347 28.24 3.13 10.16
C LYS A 347 26.79 3.54 9.93
N TRP A 348 25.97 2.65 9.38
CA TRP A 348 24.53 2.89 9.21
C TRP A 348 23.82 3.13 10.55
N ILE A 349 24.10 2.31 11.56
CA ILE A 349 23.55 2.49 12.92
C ILE A 349 23.91 3.87 13.48
N ASN A 350 25.20 4.24 13.45
CA ASN A 350 25.66 5.49 14.03
C ASN A 350 25.05 6.69 13.29
N ASN A 351 24.99 6.65 11.95
CA ASN A 351 24.36 7.71 11.17
C ASN A 351 22.86 7.85 11.50
N SER A 352 22.14 6.73 11.65
CA SER A 352 20.72 6.76 12.02
C SER A 352 20.48 7.25 13.45
N LEU A 353 21.39 6.99 14.39
CA LEU A 353 21.28 7.44 15.78
C LEU A 353 21.76 8.88 16.01
N MET A 354 22.70 9.37 15.20
CA MET A 354 23.19 10.76 15.25
C MET A 354 22.30 11.74 14.48
N GLY A 355 21.50 11.24 13.51
CA GLY A 355 20.59 12.08 12.73
C GLY A 355 19.60 12.82 13.62
N LYS A 356 19.28 14.07 13.28
CA LYS A 356 18.27 14.91 13.97
C LYS A 356 16.82 14.38 13.81
N SER A 357 16.63 13.16 13.35
CA SER A 357 15.32 12.54 13.22
C SER A 357 14.84 12.07 14.59
N ASN A 358 13.66 12.51 15.01
CA ASN A 358 12.96 11.98 16.18
C ASN A 358 12.58 10.51 15.91
N LEU A 359 13.52 9.59 16.11
CA LEU A 359 13.25 8.17 16.04
C LEU A 359 12.26 7.79 17.13
N ARG A 360 11.23 7.02 16.75
CA ARG A 360 10.34 6.41 17.74
C ARG A 360 11.19 5.57 18.71
N PRO A 361 10.91 5.57 20.03
CA PRO A 361 11.69 4.81 21.02
C PRO A 361 11.90 3.34 20.62
N PHE A 362 10.87 2.73 20.03
CA PHE A 362 10.94 1.36 19.51
C PHE A 362 11.98 1.18 18.40
N ASP A 363 12.06 2.09 17.43
CA ASP A 363 13.02 1.99 16.32
C ASP A 363 14.44 2.33 16.75
N HIS A 364 14.59 3.31 17.65
CA HIS A 364 15.87 3.60 18.31
C HIS A 364 16.40 2.34 18.99
N ALA A 365 15.56 1.66 19.78
CA ALA A 365 15.96 0.41 20.43
C ALA A 365 16.34 -0.71 19.43
N LYS A 366 15.72 -0.78 18.23
CA LYS A 366 16.12 -1.76 17.20
C LYS A 366 17.54 -1.53 16.68
N PHE A 367 17.95 -0.28 16.47
CA PHE A 367 19.33 0.03 16.07
C PHE A 367 20.32 -0.38 17.15
N LEU A 368 20.05 -0.03 18.41
CA LEU A 368 20.89 -0.39 19.56
C LEU A 368 20.97 -1.92 19.77
N VAL A 369 19.86 -2.64 19.62
CA VAL A 369 19.86 -4.11 19.64
C VAL A 369 20.69 -4.68 18.50
N ASN A 370 20.61 -4.13 17.29
CA ASN A 370 21.47 -4.58 16.18
C ASN A 370 22.95 -4.24 16.42
N LYS A 371 23.25 -3.09 17.03
CA LYS A 371 24.61 -2.70 17.46
C LYS A 371 25.18 -3.72 18.43
N GLY A 372 24.41 -4.06 19.47
CA GLY A 372 24.79 -5.09 20.44
C GLY A 372 24.99 -6.46 19.80
N ASN A 373 24.13 -6.85 18.85
CA ASN A 373 24.29 -8.11 18.11
C ASN A 373 25.57 -8.13 17.28
N ILE A 374 25.96 -7.00 16.67
CA ILE A 374 27.20 -6.92 15.89
C ILE A 374 28.42 -7.07 16.80
N TYR A 375 28.45 -6.37 17.93
CA TYR A 375 29.55 -6.52 18.89
C TYR A 375 29.61 -7.91 19.50
N PHE A 376 28.47 -8.55 19.75
CA PHE A 376 28.43 -9.94 20.17
C PHE A 376 29.11 -10.87 19.14
N GLU A 377 28.79 -10.71 17.86
CA GLU A 377 29.40 -11.49 16.77
C GLU A 377 30.90 -11.23 16.62
N LEU A 378 31.34 -9.97 16.77
CA LEU A 378 32.76 -9.61 16.80
C LEU A 378 33.49 -10.23 17.99
N GLY A 379 32.88 -10.21 19.18
CA GLY A 379 33.41 -10.85 20.38
C GLY A 379 33.58 -12.36 20.21
N ARG A 380 32.61 -13.03 19.58
CA ARG A 380 32.67 -14.46 19.28
C ARG A 380 33.79 -14.83 18.30
N LYS A 381 34.11 -13.95 17.35
CA LYS A 381 35.16 -14.18 16.34
C LYS A 381 36.56 -13.75 16.82
N SER A 382 36.64 -12.89 17.83
CA SER A 382 37.91 -12.32 18.25
C SER A 382 38.72 -13.30 19.10
N LYS A 383 39.98 -13.55 18.70
CA LYS A 383 40.96 -14.31 19.52
C LYS A 383 41.58 -13.45 20.63
N GLN A 384 41.60 -12.12 20.46
CA GLN A 384 42.13 -11.15 21.41
C GLN A 384 41.09 -10.03 21.62
N GLY A 385 40.74 -9.69 22.86
CA GLY A 385 39.75 -8.64 23.15
C GLY A 385 38.28 -9.10 23.24
N ILE A 386 38.04 -10.37 23.52
CA ILE A 386 36.70 -10.97 23.79
C ILE A 386 35.90 -10.11 24.78
N GLY A 387 36.52 -9.72 25.89
CA GLY A 387 35.87 -8.90 26.92
C GLY A 387 35.47 -7.50 26.46
N LYS A 388 36.21 -6.88 25.53
CA LYS A 388 35.90 -5.53 25.04
C LYS A 388 34.59 -5.53 24.25
N TYR A 389 34.48 -6.43 23.27
CA TYR A 389 33.29 -6.49 22.41
C TYR A 389 32.05 -6.93 23.19
N TYR A 390 32.17 -7.86 24.13
CA TYR A 390 31.03 -8.22 24.97
C TYR A 390 30.57 -7.10 25.91
N LYS A 391 31.50 -6.29 26.46
CA LYS A 391 31.13 -5.07 27.20
C LYS A 391 30.39 -4.05 26.31
N GLN A 392 30.84 -3.85 25.08
CA GLN A 392 30.15 -2.97 24.12
C GLN A 392 28.76 -3.52 23.73
N ALA A 393 28.62 -4.84 23.64
CA ALA A 393 27.33 -5.49 23.43
C ALA A 393 26.40 -5.27 24.62
N GLU A 394 26.88 -5.48 25.85
CA GLU A 394 26.15 -5.22 27.09
C GLU A 394 25.64 -3.77 27.13
N GLU A 395 26.54 -2.80 26.91
CA GLU A 395 26.19 -1.37 26.92
C GLU A 395 25.09 -1.05 25.91
N SER A 396 25.22 -1.57 24.68
CA SER A 396 24.23 -1.35 23.62
C SER A 396 22.85 -1.90 24.02
N TYR A 397 22.79 -3.08 24.66
CA TYR A 397 21.52 -3.64 25.12
C TYR A 397 20.92 -2.89 26.31
N ARG A 398 21.76 -2.43 27.25
CA ARG A 398 21.30 -1.58 28.38
C ARG A 398 20.76 -0.25 27.87
N GLN A 399 21.41 0.38 26.91
CA GLN A 399 20.89 1.59 26.24
C GLN A 399 19.56 1.32 25.55
N ALA A 400 19.43 0.18 24.85
CA ALA A 400 18.16 -0.19 24.20
C ALA A 400 17.01 -0.31 25.21
N LEU A 401 17.27 -0.88 26.39
CA LEU A 401 16.28 -1.01 27.47
C LEU A 401 16.00 0.31 28.19
N LYS A 402 16.96 1.23 28.26
CA LYS A 402 16.72 2.58 28.77
C LYS A 402 15.75 3.36 27.87
N VAL A 403 15.89 3.22 26.55
CA VAL A 403 15.04 3.89 25.57
C VAL A 403 13.68 3.20 25.42
N TYR A 404 13.65 1.87 25.41
CA TYR A 404 12.43 1.09 25.28
C TYR A 404 12.43 -0.09 26.27
N PRO A 405 11.97 0.12 27.52
CA PRO A 405 12.03 -0.89 28.58
C PRO A 405 11.28 -2.19 28.27
N GLN A 406 10.26 -2.14 27.41
CA GLN A 406 9.45 -3.30 27.02
C GLN A 406 10.14 -4.21 25.98
N ASN A 407 11.37 -3.90 25.55
CA ASN A 407 12.07 -4.67 24.53
C ASN A 407 12.52 -6.05 25.03
N LEU A 408 11.67 -7.07 24.87
CA LEU A 408 11.98 -8.44 25.28
C LEU A 408 13.25 -8.98 24.60
N LYS A 409 13.48 -8.64 23.33
CA LYS A 409 14.67 -9.11 22.60
C LYS A 409 15.96 -8.53 23.17
N ALA A 410 15.97 -7.26 23.55
CA ALA A 410 17.11 -6.65 24.23
C ALA A 410 17.37 -7.29 25.59
N ARG A 411 16.32 -7.60 26.39
CA ARG A 411 16.45 -8.31 27.67
C ARG A 411 17.06 -9.70 27.51
N ILE A 412 16.54 -10.50 26.58
CA ILE A 412 17.03 -11.86 26.30
C ILE A 412 18.50 -11.82 25.87
N ASN A 413 18.84 -10.90 24.96
CA ASN A 413 20.20 -10.77 24.48
C ASN A 413 21.16 -10.27 25.59
N LEU A 414 20.72 -9.32 26.42
CA LEU A 414 21.50 -8.84 27.57
C LEU A 414 21.77 -9.98 28.57
N ALA A 415 20.76 -10.79 28.89
CA ALA A 415 20.93 -11.95 29.77
C ALA A 415 21.99 -12.93 29.22
N GLY A 416 21.96 -13.21 27.92
CA GLY A 416 22.97 -14.05 27.27
C GLY A 416 24.39 -13.47 27.33
N ILE A 417 24.55 -12.14 27.24
CA ILE A 417 25.85 -11.49 27.42
C ILE A 417 26.32 -11.56 28.87
N LEU A 418 25.43 -11.32 29.82
CA LEU A 418 25.77 -11.35 31.24
C LEU A 418 26.22 -12.74 31.69
N GLU A 419 25.64 -13.79 31.11
CA GLU A 419 26.14 -15.15 31.33
C GLU A 419 27.61 -15.31 30.89
N ILE A 420 27.97 -14.82 29.70
CA ILE A 420 29.33 -14.90 29.16
C ILE A 420 30.32 -14.05 29.97
N LEU A 421 29.83 -12.94 30.55
CA LEU A 421 30.59 -12.08 31.44
C LEU A 421 30.57 -12.55 32.91
N GLU A 422 30.19 -13.81 33.16
CA GLU A 422 30.19 -14.44 34.49
C GLU A 422 29.32 -13.71 35.53
N ARG A 423 28.21 -13.10 35.09
CA ARG A 423 27.20 -12.43 35.94
C ARG A 423 25.84 -13.16 35.88
N PRO A 424 25.77 -14.43 36.30
CA PRO A 424 24.58 -15.26 36.07
C PRO A 424 23.37 -14.87 36.92
N ARG A 425 23.57 -14.23 38.09
CA ARG A 425 22.47 -13.76 38.95
C ARG A 425 21.63 -12.67 38.25
N GLU A 426 22.28 -11.71 37.60
CA GLU A 426 21.58 -10.67 36.82
C GLU A 426 20.90 -11.27 35.57
N ALA A 427 21.55 -12.23 34.91
CA ALA A 427 20.95 -12.93 33.76
C ALA A 427 19.65 -13.65 34.15
N ILE A 428 19.63 -14.33 35.30
CA ILE A 428 18.44 -14.99 35.85
C ILE A 428 17.30 -14.00 36.07
N GLN A 429 17.57 -12.84 36.69
CA GLN A 429 16.55 -11.81 36.90
C GLN A 429 15.94 -11.33 35.58
N LEU A 430 16.76 -11.09 34.57
CA LEU A 430 16.28 -10.70 33.24
C LEU A 430 15.44 -11.79 32.57
N TYR A 431 15.85 -13.06 32.68
CA TYR A 431 15.05 -14.17 32.16
C TYR A 431 13.72 -14.33 32.89
N GLN A 432 13.68 -14.16 34.21
CA GLN A 432 12.44 -14.15 34.99
C GLN A 432 11.50 -13.01 34.55
N GLN A 433 12.03 -11.79 34.36
CA GLN A 433 11.26 -10.66 33.83
C GLN A 433 10.67 -10.95 32.44
N VAL A 434 11.42 -11.65 31.57
CA VAL A 434 10.92 -12.05 30.25
C VAL A 434 9.80 -13.09 30.38
N LEU A 435 9.94 -14.08 31.27
CA LEU A 435 8.90 -15.09 31.49
C LEU A 435 7.65 -14.55 32.18
N ALA A 436 7.76 -13.51 32.99
CA ALA A 436 6.59 -12.82 33.55
C ALA A 436 5.70 -12.21 32.45
N ILE A 437 6.29 -11.78 31.34
CA ILE A 437 5.57 -11.19 30.20
C ILE A 437 5.20 -12.27 29.17
N ASN A 438 6.11 -13.22 28.92
CA ASN A 438 5.93 -14.31 27.96
C ASN A 438 6.24 -15.67 28.61
N PRO A 439 5.27 -16.25 29.35
CA PRO A 439 5.47 -17.50 30.08
C PRO A 439 5.72 -18.73 29.19
N SER A 440 5.44 -18.65 27.89
CA SER A 440 5.61 -19.77 26.95
C SER A 440 6.95 -19.77 26.22
N ASN A 441 7.84 -18.81 26.50
CA ASN A 441 9.13 -18.70 25.81
C ASN A 441 10.09 -19.86 26.16
N ALA A 442 10.10 -20.91 25.33
CA ALA A 442 10.89 -22.12 25.52
C ALA A 442 12.40 -21.87 25.57
N TYR A 443 12.91 -20.93 24.76
CA TYR A 443 14.34 -20.57 24.75
C TYR A 443 14.78 -19.99 26.10
N VAL A 444 13.97 -19.09 26.67
CA VAL A 444 14.26 -18.47 27.97
C VAL A 444 14.13 -19.48 29.10
N LYS A 445 13.11 -20.35 29.10
CA LYS A 445 12.97 -21.43 30.10
C LYS A 445 14.19 -22.33 30.14
N LYS A 446 14.64 -22.82 28.97
CA LYS A 446 15.81 -23.69 28.86
C LYS A 446 17.07 -23.04 29.41
N ASN A 447 17.33 -21.77 29.09
CA ASN A 447 18.51 -21.06 29.58
C ASN A 447 18.42 -20.73 31.08
N LEU A 448 17.23 -20.38 31.58
CA LEU A 448 17.01 -20.14 33.00
C LEU A 448 17.26 -21.41 33.83
N GLN A 449 16.68 -22.55 33.44
CA GLN A 449 16.90 -23.83 34.11
C GLN A 449 18.38 -24.20 34.16
N ARG A 450 19.07 -24.08 33.02
CA ARG A 450 20.52 -24.36 32.93
C ARG A 450 21.37 -23.45 33.82
N LEU A 451 21.00 -22.17 33.93
CA LEU A 451 21.72 -21.23 34.81
C LEU A 451 21.45 -21.53 36.29
N GLN A 452 20.21 -21.85 36.65
CA GLN A 452 19.86 -22.19 38.02
C GLN A 452 20.57 -23.45 38.50
N SER A 453 20.63 -24.49 37.66
CA SER A 453 21.35 -25.74 37.99
C SER A 453 22.86 -25.53 38.16
N LYS A 454 23.45 -24.55 37.45
CA LYS A 454 24.87 -24.20 37.55
C LYS A 454 25.21 -23.40 38.81
N ILE A 455 24.24 -22.73 39.44
CA ILE A 455 24.45 -21.97 40.69
C ILE A 455 24.13 -22.83 41.92
N SER A 456 23.28 -23.84 41.77
CA SER A 456 22.93 -24.78 42.85
C SER A 456 23.96 -25.89 43.07
N ASN A 457 24.86 -26.11 42.11
CA ASN A 457 26.05 -26.97 42.21
C ASN A 457 27.29 -26.10 42.40
#